data_AF-A0A7W1ZSC4-F1
#
_entry.id   AF-A0A7W1ZSC4-F1
#
_cell.length_a   1.000
_cell.length_b   1.000
_cell.length_c   1.000
_cell.angle_alpha   90.00
_cell.angle_beta   90.00
_cell.angle_gamma   90.00
#
_symmetry.space_group_name_H-M   'P 1'
#
loop_
_entity.id
_entity.type
_entity.pdbx_description
1 polymer ?
#
loop_
_entity_poly.entity_id
_entity_poly.type
_entity_poly.pdbx_seq_one_letter_code
_entity_poly.pdbx_strand_id
1 'polypeptide(L)'
;MKKFHAIFLCSALIQSFVHAQSFSIDWHKIAGGGGTSTGGNYTLTGTIGQHDAGTMSGGNYTLEGGFLSGLVLIQTPGAPTLSIQISGANAVISWAADASVGFSLQESLSLSSPVPWTGSGATITTNGNIKSVTVPANGVRFYRLQKP
;
A
#
# COMPACT_ATOMS: atom_id res chain seq x y z
N MET A 1 -72.36 -40.60 -9.93
CA MET A 1 -71.20 -40.33 -10.81
C MET A 1 -70.94 -38.84 -11.12
N LYS A 2 -71.92 -37.92 -10.98
CA LYS A 2 -71.74 -36.49 -11.32
C LYS A 2 -71.02 -35.62 -10.26
N LYS A 3 -70.96 -36.07 -8.99
CA LYS A 3 -70.34 -35.30 -7.87
C LYS A 3 -68.80 -35.37 -7.82
N PHE A 4 -68.20 -36.38 -8.46
CA PHE A 4 -66.74 -36.54 -8.49
C PHE A 4 -66.02 -35.57 -9.45
N HIS A 5 -66.69 -35.12 -10.52
CA HIS A 5 -66.10 -34.19 -11.50
C HIS A 5 -66.02 -32.75 -10.96
N ALA A 6 -66.96 -32.33 -10.12
CA ALA A 6 -66.96 -30.99 -9.52
C ALA A 6 -65.84 -30.82 -8.48
N ILE A 7 -65.51 -31.88 -7.74
CA ILE A 7 -64.41 -31.87 -6.75
C ILE A 7 -63.04 -31.86 -7.45
N PHE A 8 -62.91 -32.58 -8.56
CA PHE A 8 -61.67 -32.60 -9.36
C PHE A 8 -61.38 -31.24 -10.02
N LEU A 9 -62.43 -30.57 -10.52
CA LEU A 9 -62.31 -29.23 -11.15
C LEU A 9 -61.97 -28.15 -10.10
N CYS A 10 -62.54 -28.23 -8.90
CA CYS A 10 -62.23 -27.31 -7.80
C CYS A 10 -60.79 -27.48 -7.29
N SER A 11 -60.29 -28.72 -7.21
CA SER A 11 -58.91 -28.98 -6.77
C SER A 11 -57.84 -28.55 -7.79
N ALA A 12 -58.17 -28.53 -9.09
CA ALA A 12 -57.28 -28.06 -10.15
C ALA A 12 -57.19 -26.52 -10.22
N LEU A 13 -58.24 -25.80 -9.81
CA LEU A 13 -58.29 -24.33 -9.79
C LEU A 13 -57.56 -23.70 -8.59
N ILE A 14 -57.22 -24.48 -7.56
CA ILE A 14 -56.54 -24.00 -6.35
C ILE A 14 -55.00 -24.10 -6.48
N GLN A 15 -54.48 -24.71 -7.55
CA GLN A 15 -53.03 -24.95 -7.71
C GLN A 15 -52.20 -23.73 -8.12
N SER A 16 -52.81 -22.58 -8.38
CA SER A 16 -52.16 -21.47 -9.11
C SER A 16 -51.62 -20.29 -8.28
N PHE A 17 -51.51 -20.39 -6.95
CA PHE A 17 -51.00 -19.27 -6.13
C PHE A 17 -49.89 -19.64 -5.13
N VAL A 18 -49.00 -20.55 -5.50
CA VAL A 18 -47.69 -20.62 -4.82
C VAL A 18 -46.74 -19.65 -5.52
N HIS A 19 -46.76 -18.38 -5.09
CA HIS A 19 -45.69 -17.45 -5.42
C HIS A 19 -44.53 -17.69 -4.47
N ALA A 20 -43.39 -18.11 -5.01
CA ALA A 20 -42.13 -18.04 -4.27
C ALA A 20 -41.82 -16.58 -3.93
N GLN A 21 -41.40 -16.33 -2.69
CA GLN A 21 -41.00 -15.02 -2.20
C GLN A 21 -39.74 -14.59 -2.96
N SER A 22 -39.69 -13.33 -3.40
CA SER A 22 -38.45 -12.77 -3.95
C SER A 22 -37.48 -12.51 -2.80
N PHE A 23 -36.50 -13.39 -2.65
CA PHE A 23 -35.39 -13.20 -1.73
C PHE A 23 -34.19 -12.67 -2.51
N SER A 24 -33.66 -11.52 -2.12
CA SER A 24 -32.26 -11.20 -2.42
C SER A 24 -31.43 -11.50 -1.18
N ILE A 25 -30.26 -12.11 -1.41
CA ILE A 25 -29.16 -12.05 -0.45
C ILE A 25 -28.18 -11.08 -1.07
N ASP A 26 -28.19 -9.84 -0.56
CA ASP A 26 -27.24 -8.84 -1.02
C ASP A 26 -25.83 -9.24 -0.59
N TRP A 27 -24.87 -9.00 -1.48
CA TRP A 27 -23.48 -9.27 -1.16
C TRP A 27 -23.04 -8.36 -0.01
N HIS A 28 -22.27 -8.93 0.90
CA HIS A 28 -21.66 -8.21 2.00
C HIS A 28 -20.20 -8.62 2.10
N LYS A 29 -19.33 -7.67 2.42
CA LYS A 29 -17.93 -7.93 2.77
C LYS A 29 -17.85 -8.10 4.28
N ILE A 30 -17.23 -9.18 4.75
CA ILE A 30 -16.74 -9.24 6.12
C ILE A 30 -15.45 -8.41 6.16
N ALA A 31 -15.60 -7.14 6.53
CA ALA A 31 -14.49 -6.22 6.71
C ALA A 31 -14.13 -6.16 8.20
N GLY A 32 -12.90 -6.52 8.55
CA GLY A 32 -12.44 -6.62 9.93
C GLY A 32 -11.53 -7.82 10.09
N GLY A 33 -10.23 -7.60 9.89
CA GLY A 33 -9.23 -8.63 10.10
C GLY A 33 -7.82 -8.07 10.05
N GLY A 34 -6.89 -8.79 10.66
CA GLY A 34 -5.61 -8.27 11.12
C GLY A 34 -5.52 -8.35 12.64
N GLY A 35 -4.42 -7.88 13.19
CA GLY A 35 -4.14 -7.92 14.62
C GLY A 35 -2.71 -8.33 14.92
N THR A 36 -2.40 -8.36 16.21
CA THR A 36 -1.08 -8.69 16.72
C THR A 36 -1.11 -10.10 17.31
N SER A 37 -0.32 -11.02 16.78
CA SER A 37 -0.02 -12.31 17.38
C SER A 37 1.29 -12.23 18.15
N THR A 38 1.34 -12.80 19.35
CA THR A 38 2.55 -12.85 20.18
C THR A 38 2.92 -14.28 20.53
N GLY A 39 4.22 -14.56 20.65
CA GLY A 39 4.75 -15.87 21.04
C GLY A 39 6.19 -15.75 21.53
N GLY A 40 6.41 -15.96 22.83
CA GLY A 40 7.71 -15.71 23.46
C GLY A 40 8.13 -14.24 23.30
N ASN A 41 9.31 -14.01 22.72
CA ASN A 41 9.85 -12.67 22.47
C ASN A 41 9.41 -12.08 21.12
N TYR A 42 8.56 -12.77 20.37
CA TYR A 42 8.18 -12.37 19.02
C TYR A 42 6.76 -11.82 18.97
N THR A 43 6.61 -10.76 18.17
CA THR A 43 5.35 -10.09 17.88
C THR A 43 5.19 -10.03 16.36
N LEU A 44 4.06 -10.52 15.85
CA LEU A 44 3.68 -10.46 14.44
C LEU A 44 2.40 -9.63 14.33
N THR A 45 2.47 -8.48 13.67
CA THR A 45 1.28 -7.68 13.34
C THR A 45 0.94 -7.88 11.88
N GLY A 46 -0.27 -8.37 11.61
CA GLY A 46 -0.82 -8.49 10.26
C GLY A 46 -2.02 -7.57 10.08
N THR A 47 -2.28 -7.17 8.84
CA THR A 47 -3.53 -6.49 8.46
C THR A 47 -4.11 -7.21 7.25
N ILE A 48 -5.44 -7.38 7.18
CA ILE A 48 -6.07 -7.86 5.94
C ILE A 48 -6.30 -6.65 5.04
N GLY A 49 -5.70 -6.67 3.85
CA GLY A 49 -6.00 -5.66 2.84
C GLY A 49 -7.33 -5.91 2.16
N GLN A 50 -8.17 -4.88 2.08
CA GLN A 50 -9.30 -4.87 1.14
C GLN A 50 -8.81 -4.30 -0.19
N HIS A 51 -8.90 -5.05 -1.29
CA HIS A 51 -8.51 -4.55 -2.62
C HIS A 51 -9.30 -3.30 -3.06
N ASP A 52 -10.49 -3.12 -2.47
CA ASP A 52 -11.44 -2.04 -2.76
C ASP A 52 -11.41 -0.93 -1.69
N ALA A 53 -10.52 -1.03 -0.70
CA ALA A 53 -10.25 0.07 0.19
C ALA A 53 -9.26 1.03 -0.51
N GLY A 54 -9.59 2.31 -0.53
CA GLY A 54 -8.75 3.37 -1.10
C GLY A 54 -8.44 4.47 -0.09
N THR A 55 -7.94 5.60 -0.58
CA THR A 55 -7.63 6.77 0.25
C THR A 55 -8.89 7.35 0.90
N MET A 56 -8.88 7.47 2.22
CA MET A 56 -9.89 8.18 3.00
C MET A 56 -9.25 9.43 3.62
N SER A 57 -9.93 10.57 3.58
CA SER A 57 -9.44 11.82 4.17
C SER A 57 -10.43 12.41 5.17
N GLY A 58 -9.92 12.99 6.26
CA GLY A 58 -10.73 13.71 7.25
C GLY A 58 -9.89 14.76 7.97
N GLY A 59 -10.26 16.04 7.83
CA GLY A 59 -9.46 17.16 8.33
C GLY A 59 -8.07 17.17 7.70
N ASN A 60 -7.02 17.24 8.52
CA ASN A 60 -5.62 17.20 8.08
C ASN A 60 -5.04 15.78 8.00
N TYR A 61 -5.86 14.74 8.13
CA TYR A 61 -5.42 13.34 8.16
C TYR A 61 -5.85 12.60 6.91
N THR A 62 -4.97 11.71 6.43
CA THR A 62 -5.21 10.80 5.32
C THR A 62 -4.94 9.37 5.79
N LEU A 63 -5.85 8.46 5.49
CA LEU A 63 -5.74 7.03 5.74
C LEU A 63 -5.76 6.31 4.40
N GLU A 64 -4.69 5.59 4.08
CA GLU A 64 -4.67 4.70 2.92
C GLU A 64 -5.17 3.33 3.36
N GLY A 65 -6.38 2.97 2.94
CA GLY A 65 -6.86 1.59 3.03
C GLY A 65 -6.31 0.75 1.89
N GLY A 66 -6.27 -0.56 2.04
CA GLY A 66 -5.76 -1.44 0.99
C GLY A 66 -4.87 -2.54 1.51
N PHE A 67 -4.13 -3.18 0.61
CA PHE A 67 -3.05 -4.08 0.97
C PHE A 67 -1.89 -3.29 1.60
N LEU A 68 -1.25 -3.82 2.65
CA LEU A 68 0.07 -3.34 3.05
C LEU A 68 1.05 -3.68 1.92
N SER A 69 1.20 -2.78 0.94
CA SER A 69 2.43 -2.76 0.17
C SER A 69 3.54 -2.63 1.21
N GLY A 70 4.42 -3.64 1.32
CA GLY A 70 5.48 -3.77 2.34
C GLY A 70 6.57 -2.69 2.27
N LEU A 71 6.21 -1.50 1.80
CA LEU A 71 7.03 -0.33 1.64
C LEU A 71 6.19 0.88 2.10
N VAL A 72 5.96 0.99 3.42
CA VAL A 72 5.61 2.31 3.97
C VAL A 72 6.89 3.14 3.89
N LEU A 73 7.04 3.87 2.79
CA LEU A 73 8.04 4.94 2.69
C LEU A 73 7.58 6.06 3.62
N ILE A 74 7.90 5.94 4.91
CA ILE A 74 7.82 7.07 5.82
C ILE A 74 8.93 8.04 5.37
N GLN A 75 8.63 8.87 4.38
CA GLN A 75 9.42 10.05 4.08
C GLN A 75 9.43 10.88 5.37
N THR A 76 10.62 11.16 5.90
CA THR A 76 10.77 12.11 7.01
C THR A 76 10.03 13.39 6.63
N PRO A 77 9.10 13.89 7.45
CA PRO A 77 8.35 15.11 7.12
C PRO A 77 9.31 16.25 6.74
N GLY A 78 9.16 16.78 5.53
CA GLY A 78 10.01 17.84 4.97
C GLY A 78 11.33 17.37 4.34
N ALA A 79 11.61 16.06 4.27
CA ALA A 79 12.70 15.54 3.45
C ALA A 79 12.27 15.42 1.99
N PRO A 80 13.15 15.74 1.03
CA PRO A 80 12.85 15.54 -0.38
C PRO A 80 12.87 14.06 -0.71
N THR A 81 12.05 13.68 -1.70
CA THR A 81 12.06 12.32 -2.24
C THR A 81 13.37 12.04 -2.95
N LEU A 82 14.02 10.95 -2.53
CA LEU A 82 15.23 10.44 -3.16
C LEU A 82 14.83 9.45 -4.26
N SER A 83 15.27 9.72 -5.48
CA SER A 83 15.08 8.86 -6.66
C SER A 83 16.41 8.29 -7.11
N ILE A 84 16.38 7.07 -7.65
CA ILE A 84 17.53 6.41 -8.26
C ILE A 84 17.14 5.88 -9.63
N GLN A 85 17.95 6.17 -10.64
CA GLN A 85 17.78 5.65 -12.00
C GLN A 85 19.11 5.14 -12.53
N ILE A 86 19.08 3.99 -13.21
CA ILE A 86 20.26 3.48 -13.93
C ILE A 86 20.42 4.21 -15.27
N SER A 87 21.64 4.64 -15.57
CA SER A 87 22.05 5.30 -16.82
C SER A 87 23.36 4.68 -17.31
N GLY A 88 23.24 3.70 -18.22
CA GLY A 88 24.38 2.90 -18.67
C GLY A 88 25.03 2.13 -17.52
N ALA A 89 26.33 2.34 -17.32
CA ALA A 89 27.10 1.74 -16.21
C ALA A 89 27.02 2.52 -14.89
N ASN A 90 26.22 3.60 -14.85
CA ASN A 90 26.12 4.49 -13.70
C ASN A 90 24.72 4.48 -13.10
N ALA A 91 24.62 4.83 -11.82
CA ALA A 91 23.38 5.19 -11.15
C ALA A 91 23.34 6.71 -10.96
N VAL A 92 22.21 7.31 -11.30
CA VAL A 92 21.91 8.71 -11.03
C VAL A 92 20.97 8.77 -9.84
N ILE A 93 21.46 9.32 -8.74
CA ILE A 93 20.70 9.57 -7.52
C ILE A 93 20.26 11.03 -7.56
N SER A 94 18.96 11.30 -7.44
CA SER A 94 18.43 12.65 -7.60
C SER A 94 17.33 12.99 -6.60
N TRP A 95 17.24 14.26 -6.22
CA TRP A 95 16.21 14.77 -5.32
C TRP A 95 15.92 16.25 -5.58
N ALA A 96 14.76 16.73 -5.12
CA ALA A 96 14.30 18.10 -5.36
C ALA A 96 15.19 19.13 -4.61
N ALA A 97 15.67 20.15 -5.35
CA ALA A 97 16.65 21.12 -4.85
C ALA A 97 16.07 22.08 -3.79
N ASP A 98 14.79 22.42 -3.91
CA ASP A 98 14.03 23.31 -3.03
C ASP A 98 13.82 22.73 -1.63
N ALA A 99 13.55 21.43 -1.53
CA ALA A 99 13.39 20.71 -0.28
C ALA A 99 14.72 20.18 0.31
N SER A 100 15.88 20.51 -0.30
CA SER A 100 17.20 20.00 0.11
C SER A 100 17.87 20.77 1.26
N VAL A 101 17.28 21.86 1.75
CA VAL A 101 17.98 22.75 2.70
C VAL A 101 18.27 22.01 4.01
N GLY A 102 19.56 21.89 4.33
CA GLY A 102 20.04 21.19 5.51
C GLY A 102 20.06 19.66 5.39
N PHE A 103 19.81 19.06 4.21
CA PHE A 103 19.99 17.63 4.00
C PHE A 103 21.35 17.32 3.35
N SER A 104 21.97 16.24 3.80
CA SER A 104 23.21 15.69 3.25
C SER A 104 22.98 14.27 2.72
N LEU A 105 23.58 13.95 1.56
CA LEU A 105 23.52 12.61 0.99
C LEU A 105 24.51 11.70 1.74
N GLN A 106 23.96 10.65 2.34
CA GLN A 106 24.73 9.59 2.97
C GLN A 106 24.57 8.28 2.20
N GLU A 107 25.58 7.45 2.27
CA GLU A 107 25.58 6.12 1.70
C GLU A 107 26.01 5.06 2.72
N SER A 108 25.67 3.81 2.42
CA SER A 108 26.14 2.65 3.15
C SER A 108 26.28 1.45 2.22
N LEU A 109 27.18 0.53 2.57
CA LEU A 109 27.38 -0.74 1.85
C LEU A 109 26.55 -1.89 2.43
N SER A 110 25.93 -1.70 3.59
CA SER A 110 25.14 -2.73 4.28
C SER A 110 24.04 -2.09 5.11
N LEU A 111 22.88 -2.75 5.21
CA LEU A 111 21.81 -2.40 6.15
C LEU A 111 21.84 -3.27 7.42
N SER A 112 22.92 -4.03 7.65
CA SER A 112 23.13 -4.78 8.89
C SER A 112 23.31 -3.83 10.06
N SER A 113 22.57 -4.04 11.15
CA SER A 113 22.69 -3.22 12.37
C SER A 113 24.02 -3.50 13.09
N PRO A 114 24.76 -2.46 13.54
CA PRO A 114 24.50 -1.03 13.32
C PRO A 114 24.84 -0.60 11.88
N VAL A 115 23.93 0.15 11.25
CA VAL A 115 24.08 0.56 9.83
C VAL A 115 25.15 1.64 9.71
N PRO A 116 26.26 1.39 8.98
CA PRO A 116 27.37 2.33 8.88
C PRO A 116 27.08 3.38 7.79
N TRP A 117 26.37 4.44 8.16
CA TRP A 117 26.11 5.58 7.26
C TRP A 117 27.30 6.54 7.22
N THR A 118 27.79 6.85 6.03
CA THR A 118 28.87 7.82 5.80
C THR A 118 28.44 8.83 4.74
N GLY A 119 29.09 10.00 4.67
CA GLY A 119 28.84 10.96 3.59
C GLY A 119 29.28 10.36 2.25
N SER A 120 28.44 10.49 1.21
CA SER A 120 28.70 9.88 -0.11
C SER A 120 29.99 10.39 -0.78
N GLY A 121 30.46 11.61 -0.44
CA GLY A 121 31.67 12.20 -1.01
C GLY A 121 31.58 12.56 -2.50
N ALA A 122 30.52 12.11 -3.18
CA ALA A 122 30.27 12.37 -4.58
C ALA A 122 29.89 13.83 -4.84
N THR A 123 30.28 14.34 -6.00
CA THR A 123 29.99 15.72 -6.41
C THR A 123 28.50 15.87 -6.75
N ILE A 124 27.80 16.70 -5.99
CA ILE A 124 26.40 17.04 -6.24
C ILE A 124 26.35 18.11 -7.34
N THR A 125 25.65 17.81 -8.44
CA THR A 125 25.32 18.75 -9.50
C THR A 125 23.87 19.22 -9.35
N THR A 126 23.53 20.39 -9.88
CA THR A 126 22.15 20.91 -9.85
C THR A 126 21.77 21.53 -11.19
N ASN A 127 20.54 21.30 -11.64
CA ASN A 127 19.95 21.97 -12.80
C ASN A 127 18.86 22.97 -12.37
N GLY A 128 19.08 23.67 -11.26
CA GLY A 128 18.12 24.61 -10.66
C GLY A 128 17.04 23.93 -9.81
N ASN A 129 16.35 22.93 -10.35
CA ASN A 129 15.22 22.28 -9.67
C ASN A 129 15.57 20.92 -9.05
N ILE A 130 16.55 20.22 -9.61
CA ILE A 130 16.94 18.88 -9.18
C ILE A 130 18.43 18.89 -8.86
N LYS A 131 18.77 18.38 -7.68
CA LYS A 131 20.14 17.99 -7.32
C LYS A 131 20.34 16.54 -7.73
N SER A 132 21.50 16.24 -8.30
CA SER A 132 21.83 14.88 -8.72
C SER A 132 23.29 14.53 -8.49
N VAL A 133 23.52 13.25 -8.25
CA VAL A 133 24.83 12.63 -8.09
C VAL A 133 24.89 11.45 -9.05
N THR A 134 25.97 11.36 -9.82
CA THR A 134 26.23 10.21 -10.69
C THR A 134 27.35 9.38 -10.07
N VAL A 135 27.09 8.09 -9.85
CA VAL A 135 28.05 7.13 -9.29
C VAL A 135 28.08 5.87 -10.15
N PRO A 136 29.19 5.12 -10.17
CA PRO A 136 29.23 3.81 -10.81
C PRO A 136 28.21 2.85 -10.17
N ALA A 137 27.42 2.16 -10.99
CA ALA A 137 26.42 1.18 -10.53
C ALA A 137 27.05 -0.19 -10.22
N ASN A 138 28.08 -0.18 -9.37
CA ASN A 138 28.87 -1.36 -9.04
C ASN A 138 28.49 -1.90 -7.65
N GLY A 139 27.86 -3.07 -7.63
CA GLY A 139 27.48 -3.75 -6.40
C GLY A 139 26.27 -3.13 -5.70
N VAL A 140 26.05 -3.53 -4.45
CA VAL A 140 24.93 -3.06 -3.63
C VAL A 140 25.37 -1.84 -2.82
N ARG A 141 24.65 -0.74 -2.96
CA ARG A 141 24.80 0.48 -2.16
C ARG A 141 23.43 1.01 -1.76
N PHE A 142 23.37 1.59 -0.58
CA PHE A 142 22.15 2.18 -0.02
C PHE A 142 22.38 3.68 0.15
N TYR A 143 21.34 4.48 -0.11
CA TYR A 143 21.42 5.94 -0.05
C TYR A 143 20.31 6.49 0.83
N ARG A 144 20.61 7.56 1.57
CA ARG A 144 19.60 8.35 2.29
C ARG A 144 19.95 9.82 2.28
N LEU A 145 18.94 10.66 2.44
CA LEU A 145 19.12 12.06 2.80
C LEU A 145 18.95 12.21 4.31
N GLN A 146 19.97 12.74 4.96
CA GLN A 146 20.00 12.93 6.41
C GLN A 146 20.19 14.41 6.73
N LYS A 147 19.31 14.95 7.57
CA LYS A 147 19.53 16.25 8.20
C LYS A 147 20.57 16.06 9.33
N PRO A 148 21.68 16.81 9.34
CA PRO A 148 22.67 16.80 10.42
C PRO A 148 22.05 17.11 11.77
#